data_AF-A0A8J2TBH4-F1
#
_entry.id   AF-A0A8J2TBH4-F1
#
_cell.length_a   1.000
_cell.length_b   1.000
_cell.length_c   1.000
_cell.angle_alpha   90.00
_cell.angle_beta   90.00
_cell.angle_gamma   90.00
#
_symmetry.space_group_name_H-M   'P 1'
#
loop_
_entity.id
_entity.type
_entity.pdbx_description
1 polymer ?
#
loop_
_entity_poly.entity_id
_entity_poly.type
_entity_poly.pdbx_seq_one_letter_code
_entity_poly.pdbx_strand_id
1 'polypeptide(L)'
;MPQSSGIDYRNGSSTSKGPFSSQSVKFLTFNTWGLKWVSKHRKQRLRAIADELSGRASTISLPGSEILTTGNRARADQYDVVALQEIWCQEDWEYIVMRCSEIYPYHRIFYSGIITGPGLAILSKIPIESTFLYRFPINGRPSAVHRGDWYVGKSIAITLLESPDRNTYPLAIMNSHMHAPYALDGDAAYACHRACQAWDFAKLANLYKKAGYSVVIVGDLNSRPGSLPHRFLTEETGLVDSWEQLNGVQDLQAIAKLRPMEQLQYGCTTCDSTLNTWRSHKKPNEACRLDYALIDPERLETTAAGVRFTELIPGVGSFSDHFAYTCTLKLLPRLPTDLPPNSANQSREFLLHRYANYQEMLQCIATYMGTSRKQSVFRGIHFLLSVVLLISSLVLSVLTVWPGIFWVLFVAVVCVTGTLDGLIAFLFGAKEIRALLEVEQEVAGAQHHLQRFLDFKNKS
;
A
#
# COMPACT_ATOMS: atom_id res chain seq x y z
N MET A 1 -76.39 -25.93 -10.50
CA MET A 1 -75.21 -25.99 -9.61
C MET A 1 -73.97 -25.69 -10.46
N PRO A 2 -72.98 -24.96 -9.91
CA PRO A 2 -72.27 -23.81 -10.49
C PRO A 2 -71.35 -24.17 -11.67
N GLN A 3 -71.24 -23.37 -12.74
CA GLN A 3 -70.54 -22.08 -12.96
C GLN A 3 -69.01 -22.16 -13.03
N SER A 4 -68.49 -21.63 -14.15
CA SER A 4 -67.11 -21.53 -14.62
C SER A 4 -66.31 -20.39 -13.98
N SER A 5 -65.01 -20.61 -13.77
CA SER A 5 -63.90 -19.65 -13.95
C SER A 5 -62.62 -20.35 -13.49
N GLY A 6 -61.55 -20.44 -14.28
CA GLY A 6 -60.69 -19.31 -14.59
C GLY A 6 -59.73 -19.08 -13.40
N ILE A 7 -58.66 -19.87 -13.30
CA ILE A 7 -57.58 -19.58 -12.34
C ILE A 7 -56.57 -18.67 -13.04
N ASP A 8 -56.69 -17.39 -12.71
CA ASP A 8 -55.76 -16.31 -13.05
C ASP A 8 -54.33 -16.61 -12.58
N TYR A 9 -53.38 -16.59 -13.50
CA TYR A 9 -51.99 -16.31 -13.18
C TYR A 9 -51.87 -14.83 -12.77
N ARG A 10 -52.02 -14.57 -11.47
CA ARG A 10 -51.73 -13.24 -10.92
C ARG A 10 -50.23 -12.97 -10.99
N ASN A 11 -49.89 -11.97 -11.80
CA ASN A 11 -48.72 -11.13 -11.67
C ASN A 11 -48.47 -10.75 -10.19
N GLY A 12 -47.40 -11.29 -9.62
CA GLY A 12 -46.78 -10.78 -8.39
C GLY A 12 -45.62 -9.86 -8.76
N SER A 13 -45.93 -8.58 -8.99
CA SER A 13 -44.92 -7.52 -9.08
C SER A 13 -44.30 -7.27 -7.71
N SER A 14 -42.97 -7.13 -7.70
CA SER A 14 -42.16 -6.32 -6.79
C SER A 14 -42.35 -6.49 -5.28
N THR A 15 -41.31 -6.95 -4.57
CA THR A 15 -40.52 -6.10 -3.64
C THR A 15 -39.51 -6.93 -2.84
N SER A 16 -38.24 -6.87 -3.23
CA SER A 16 -37.11 -6.74 -2.29
C SER A 16 -35.87 -6.29 -3.06
N LYS A 17 -35.92 -5.08 -3.61
CA LYS A 17 -34.66 -4.38 -3.95
C LYS A 17 -34.02 -4.00 -2.62
N GLY A 18 -32.95 -4.70 -2.24
CA GLY A 18 -32.05 -4.23 -1.18
C GLY A 18 -31.47 -2.85 -1.54
N PRO A 19 -30.89 -2.13 -0.57
CA PRO A 19 -30.64 -0.69 -0.67
C PRO A 19 -29.45 -0.28 -1.56
N PHE A 20 -28.88 -1.15 -2.38
CA PHE A 20 -27.79 -0.78 -3.28
C PHE A 20 -28.34 -0.32 -4.64
N SER A 21 -28.74 0.95 -4.71
CA SER A 21 -29.11 1.62 -5.96
C SER A 21 -28.00 2.53 -6.52
N SER A 22 -26.79 2.52 -5.96
CA SER A 22 -25.72 3.37 -6.45
C SER A 22 -24.85 2.63 -7.46
N GLN A 23 -24.83 3.14 -8.70
CA GLN A 23 -23.77 2.84 -9.68
C GLN A 23 -22.40 3.39 -9.25
N SER A 24 -22.22 3.67 -7.96
CA SER A 24 -21.00 4.24 -7.40
C SER A 24 -20.63 3.57 -6.09
N VAL A 25 -19.33 3.52 -5.84
CA VAL A 25 -18.72 2.96 -4.64
C VAL A 25 -17.80 4.01 -4.05
N LYS A 26 -18.01 4.33 -2.77
CA LYS A 26 -17.20 5.29 -2.03
C LYS A 26 -16.10 4.58 -1.24
N PHE A 27 -14.86 4.94 -1.50
CA PHE A 27 -13.67 4.35 -0.89
C PHE A 27 -13.05 5.29 0.14
N LEU A 28 -12.49 4.69 1.19
CA LEU A 28 -11.52 5.33 2.07
C LEU A 28 -10.26 4.44 2.14
N THR A 29 -9.10 5.05 2.05
CA THR A 29 -7.85 4.43 2.47
C THR A 29 -7.17 5.25 3.56
N PHE A 30 -6.63 4.58 4.57
CA PHE A 30 -6.06 5.29 5.71
C PHE A 30 -4.93 4.54 6.42
N ASN A 31 -3.73 5.12 6.39
CA ASN A 31 -2.65 4.77 7.31
C ASN A 31 -2.99 5.30 8.72
N THR A 32 -3.22 4.39 9.66
CA THR A 32 -3.72 4.70 11.00
C THR A 32 -2.64 4.94 12.05
N TRP A 33 -1.36 4.75 11.70
CA TRP A 33 -0.22 4.90 12.60
C TRP A 33 -0.38 4.15 13.92
N GLY A 34 -0.73 2.87 13.86
CA GLY A 34 -1.12 2.05 15.02
C GLY A 34 0.04 1.36 15.75
N LEU A 35 1.30 1.81 15.60
CA LEU A 35 2.46 1.06 16.10
C LEU A 35 2.39 0.94 17.61
N LYS A 36 2.57 -0.29 18.11
CA LYS A 36 2.58 -0.56 19.55
C LYS A 36 3.82 0.13 20.14
N TRP A 37 3.66 0.77 21.30
CA TRP A 37 4.69 1.52 22.05
C TRP A 37 5.31 2.76 21.39
N VAL A 38 5.31 2.87 20.06
CA VAL A 38 5.89 4.00 19.32
C VAL A 38 4.86 5.10 19.07
N SER A 39 3.67 4.72 18.62
CA SER A 39 2.66 5.71 18.23
C SER A 39 1.98 6.33 19.44
N LYS A 40 2.05 7.66 19.53
CA LYS A 40 1.44 8.42 20.63
C LYS A 40 -0.09 8.27 20.60
N HIS A 41 -0.68 8.14 21.79
CA HIS A 41 -2.14 8.00 22.00
C HIS A 41 -2.80 6.93 21.12
N ARG A 42 -2.09 5.83 20.81
CA ARG A 42 -2.58 4.77 19.90
C ARG A 42 -4.03 4.38 20.19
N LYS A 43 -4.32 3.94 21.42
CA LYS A 43 -5.66 3.46 21.80
C LYS A 43 -6.73 4.53 21.59
N GLN A 44 -6.47 5.77 22.01
CA GLN A 44 -7.44 6.86 21.84
C GLN A 44 -7.69 7.15 20.36
N ARG A 45 -6.63 7.24 19.55
CA ARG A 45 -6.74 7.52 18.11
C ARG A 45 -7.46 6.40 17.36
N LEU A 46 -7.05 5.15 17.54
CA LEU A 46 -7.65 4.01 16.82
C LEU A 46 -9.13 3.82 17.21
N ARG A 47 -9.50 4.09 18.47
CA ARG A 47 -10.91 4.14 18.89
C ARG A 47 -11.68 5.29 18.24
N ALA A 48 -11.09 6.48 18.17
CA ALA A 48 -11.71 7.62 17.51
C ALA A 48 -11.90 7.37 16.00
N ILE A 49 -10.94 6.71 15.34
CA ILE A 49 -11.08 6.27 13.93
C ILE A 49 -12.28 5.33 13.80
N ALA A 50 -12.39 4.32 14.67
CA ALA A 50 -13.53 3.40 14.67
C ALA A 50 -14.87 4.12 14.92
N ASP A 51 -14.90 5.07 15.86
CA ASP A 51 -16.11 5.82 16.20
C ASP A 51 -16.53 6.73 15.03
N GLU A 52 -15.58 7.37 14.32
CA GLU A 52 -15.84 8.14 13.08
C GLU A 52 -16.37 7.24 11.97
N LEU A 53 -15.73 6.10 11.70
CA LEU A 53 -16.18 5.13 10.69
C LEU A 53 -17.57 4.56 11.03
N SER A 54 -17.92 4.45 12.31
CA SER A 54 -19.25 4.04 12.76
C SER A 54 -20.32 5.15 12.69
N GLY A 55 -19.95 6.37 12.30
CA GLY A 55 -20.83 7.54 12.26
C GLY A 55 -21.20 8.11 13.63
N ARG A 56 -20.37 7.88 14.66
CA ARG A 56 -20.60 8.30 16.07
C ARG A 56 -19.55 9.30 16.57
N ALA A 57 -18.95 10.08 15.68
CA ALA A 57 -17.81 10.92 15.98
C ALA A 57 -18.09 12.10 16.93
N SER A 58 -17.03 12.52 17.65
CA SER A 58 -16.93 13.82 18.31
C SER A 58 -15.59 14.46 17.91
N THR A 59 -15.62 15.41 16.98
CA THR A 59 -14.43 16.02 16.38
C THR A 59 -14.48 17.54 16.44
N ILE A 60 -13.31 18.16 16.42
CA ILE A 60 -13.16 19.62 16.25
C ILE A 60 -12.65 19.88 14.83
N SER A 61 -13.38 20.69 14.08
CA SER A 61 -12.98 21.09 12.72
C SER A 61 -11.65 21.84 12.73
N LEU A 62 -10.82 21.60 11.71
CA LEU A 62 -9.63 22.42 11.49
C LEU A 62 -10.03 23.82 11.01
N PRO A 63 -9.40 24.90 11.49
CA PRO A 63 -9.66 26.24 10.96
C PRO A 63 -9.44 26.29 9.43
N GLY A 64 -10.46 26.72 8.70
CA GLY A 64 -10.43 26.80 7.24
C GLY A 64 -10.72 25.48 6.51
N SER A 65 -11.02 24.37 7.21
CA SER A 65 -11.34 23.09 6.56
C SER A 65 -12.74 23.02 5.92
N GLU A 66 -13.55 24.06 6.08
CA GLU A 66 -14.85 24.22 5.42
C GLU A 66 -14.74 24.11 3.89
N ILE A 67 -13.57 24.45 3.33
CA ILE A 67 -13.29 24.36 1.90
C ILE A 67 -12.88 22.95 1.44
N LEU A 68 -12.55 22.05 2.39
CA LEU A 68 -12.17 20.66 2.10
C LEU A 68 -13.39 19.72 2.08
N THR A 69 -14.52 20.16 2.65
CA THR A 69 -15.74 19.36 2.68
C THR A 69 -16.45 19.41 1.34
N THR A 70 -16.40 18.28 0.61
CA THR A 70 -17.35 17.98 -0.46
C THR A 70 -18.71 17.63 0.17
N GLY A 71 -19.50 18.62 0.57
CA GLY A 71 -20.88 18.45 1.04
C GLY A 71 -21.07 18.30 2.56
N ASN A 72 -22.29 18.64 3.03
CA ASN A 72 -22.71 18.58 4.44
C ASN A 72 -22.47 17.19 5.06
N ARG A 73 -21.87 17.15 6.26
CA ARG A 73 -21.67 15.95 7.10
C ARG A 73 -23.01 15.38 7.60
N ALA A 74 -23.79 14.78 6.71
CA ALA A 74 -24.91 13.94 7.09
C ALA A 74 -24.41 12.53 7.45
N ARG A 75 -25.19 11.81 8.26
CA ARG A 75 -25.05 10.36 8.51
C ARG A 75 -24.94 9.52 7.20
N ALA A 76 -25.32 10.10 6.06
CA ALA A 76 -25.26 9.58 4.71
C ALA A 76 -23.87 9.57 4.06
N ASP A 77 -22.81 10.10 4.69
CA ASP A 77 -21.47 10.20 4.06
C ASP A 77 -20.55 8.98 4.33
N GLN A 78 -21.13 7.81 4.62
CA GLN A 78 -20.43 6.56 4.95
C GLN A 78 -19.78 5.89 3.74
N TYR A 79 -18.51 5.50 3.85
CA TYR A 79 -17.77 4.75 2.83
C TYR A 79 -18.34 3.35 2.63
N ASP A 80 -18.27 2.80 1.42
CA ASP A 80 -18.67 1.44 1.10
C ASP A 80 -17.54 0.43 1.32
N VAL A 81 -16.31 0.86 1.08
CA VAL A 81 -15.10 0.07 1.32
C VAL A 81 -14.05 0.93 2.02
N VAL A 82 -13.47 0.41 3.10
CA VAL A 82 -12.43 1.07 3.88
C VAL A 82 -11.21 0.17 3.93
N ALA A 83 -10.10 0.61 3.33
CA ALA A 83 -8.81 -0.05 3.36
C ALA A 83 -7.91 0.62 4.41
N LEU A 84 -7.51 -0.12 5.44
CA LEU A 84 -6.68 0.41 6.52
C LEU A 84 -5.25 -0.13 6.40
N GLN A 85 -4.30 0.72 6.74
CA GLN A 85 -2.89 0.37 6.93
C GLN A 85 -2.47 0.67 8.37
N GLU A 86 -1.39 0.04 8.80
CA GLU A 86 -0.81 0.17 10.15
C GLU A 86 -1.72 -0.28 11.31
N ILE A 87 -2.61 -1.24 11.06
CA ILE A 87 -3.35 -1.94 12.12
C ILE A 87 -2.48 -3.07 12.67
N TRP A 88 -1.63 -2.75 13.64
CA TRP A 88 -0.63 -3.69 14.17
C TRP A 88 -1.08 -4.50 15.39
N CYS A 89 -2.09 -4.02 16.12
CA CYS A 89 -2.54 -4.63 17.37
C CYS A 89 -3.92 -5.28 17.20
N GLN A 90 -4.02 -6.55 17.59
CA GLN A 90 -5.28 -7.31 17.59
C GLN A 90 -6.39 -6.60 18.38
N GLU A 91 -6.09 -6.05 19.56
CA GLU A 91 -7.05 -5.32 20.40
C GLU A 91 -7.65 -4.08 19.71
N ASP A 92 -6.86 -3.39 18.87
CA ASP A 92 -7.33 -2.21 18.14
C ASP A 92 -8.22 -2.64 16.96
N TRP A 93 -7.86 -3.73 16.27
CA TRP A 93 -8.68 -4.32 15.21
C TRP A 93 -10.03 -4.84 15.72
N GLU A 94 -10.04 -5.56 16.84
CA GLU A 94 -11.27 -6.09 17.46
C GLU A 94 -12.22 -4.95 17.85
N TYR A 95 -11.70 -3.85 18.38
CA TYR A 95 -12.52 -2.67 18.67
C TYR A 95 -13.08 -2.02 17.39
N ILE A 96 -12.26 -1.89 16.34
CA ILE A 96 -12.71 -1.37 15.04
C ILE A 96 -13.88 -2.21 14.52
N VAL A 97 -13.71 -3.53 14.46
CA VAL A 97 -14.76 -4.46 14.00
C VAL A 97 -16.02 -4.34 14.85
N MET A 98 -15.89 -4.41 16.18
CA MET A 98 -17.04 -4.28 17.11
C MET A 98 -17.82 -2.98 16.89
N ARG A 99 -17.13 -1.85 16.69
CA ARG A 99 -17.77 -0.55 16.47
C ARG A 99 -18.38 -0.40 15.09
N CYS A 100 -17.76 -1.01 14.08
CA CYS A 100 -18.11 -0.83 12.68
C CYS A 100 -19.08 -1.90 12.15
N SER A 101 -19.36 -2.97 12.90
CA SER A 101 -20.09 -4.15 12.41
C SER A 101 -21.52 -3.88 11.94
N GLU A 102 -22.21 -2.85 12.48
CA GLU A 102 -23.55 -2.45 12.03
C GLU A 102 -23.54 -1.93 10.58
N ILE A 103 -22.43 -1.33 10.15
CA ILE A 103 -22.29 -0.71 8.81
C ILE A 103 -21.50 -1.63 7.88
N TYR A 104 -20.46 -2.27 8.39
CA TYR A 104 -19.51 -3.08 7.62
C TYR A 104 -19.58 -4.55 8.05
N PRO A 105 -20.54 -5.32 7.54
CA PRO A 105 -20.70 -6.74 7.90
C PRO A 105 -19.56 -7.62 7.38
N TYR A 106 -18.83 -7.18 6.37
CA TYR A 106 -17.71 -7.92 5.80
C TYR A 106 -16.40 -7.24 6.19
N HIS A 107 -15.49 -7.99 6.81
CA HIS A 107 -14.23 -7.44 7.28
C HIS A 107 -13.12 -8.48 7.31
N ARG A 108 -11.87 -8.04 7.15
CA ARG A 108 -10.71 -8.92 7.23
C ARG A 108 -9.46 -8.14 7.65
N ILE A 109 -8.67 -8.75 8.53
CA ILE A 109 -7.27 -8.38 8.77
C ILE A 109 -6.36 -9.42 8.10
N PHE A 110 -5.20 -8.99 7.60
CA PHE A 110 -4.26 -9.84 6.89
C PHE A 110 -3.02 -10.14 7.75
N TYR A 111 -2.46 -11.35 7.62
CA TYR A 111 -1.33 -11.84 8.42
C TYR A 111 -0.15 -12.25 7.54
N SER A 112 1.06 -11.87 7.94
CA SER A 112 2.32 -12.11 7.21
C SER A 112 3.51 -11.88 8.14
N GLY A 113 4.73 -11.99 7.61
CA GLY A 113 5.94 -11.64 8.36
C GLY A 113 6.18 -12.52 9.59
N ILE A 114 6.93 -11.98 10.55
CA ILE A 114 7.43 -12.68 11.74
C ILE A 114 6.70 -12.21 13.01
N ILE A 115 6.40 -10.90 13.11
CA ILE A 115 5.90 -10.31 14.37
C ILE A 115 4.39 -10.06 14.33
N THR A 116 3.90 -9.15 13.48
CA THR A 116 2.51 -8.65 13.56
C THR A 116 1.67 -8.82 12.30
N GLY A 117 2.24 -9.24 11.17
CA GLY A 117 1.57 -9.07 9.86
C GLY A 117 1.79 -7.69 9.25
N PRO A 118 1.34 -7.46 8.00
CA PRO A 118 1.65 -6.28 7.20
C PRO A 118 0.87 -5.03 7.64
N GLY A 119 0.03 -5.15 8.68
CA GLY A 119 -0.80 -4.05 9.20
C GLY A 119 -1.97 -3.70 8.29
N LEU A 120 -2.37 -4.59 7.39
CA LEU A 120 -3.43 -4.34 6.39
C LEU A 120 -4.76 -4.92 6.87
N ALA A 121 -5.81 -4.13 6.73
CA ALA A 121 -7.18 -4.56 7.00
C ALA A 121 -8.16 -3.95 5.99
N ILE A 122 -9.35 -4.54 5.90
CA ILE A 122 -10.46 -4.04 5.09
C ILE A 122 -11.77 -4.16 5.86
N LEU A 123 -12.61 -3.14 5.76
CA LEU A 123 -14.03 -3.15 6.13
C LEU A 123 -14.84 -2.90 4.85
N SER A 124 -15.94 -3.62 4.65
CA SER A 124 -16.73 -3.55 3.43
C SER A 124 -18.22 -3.72 3.72
N LYS A 125 -19.04 -2.89 3.07
CA LYS A 125 -20.48 -3.12 2.95
C LYS A 125 -20.80 -4.14 1.86
N ILE A 126 -19.92 -4.23 0.86
CA ILE A 126 -20.05 -5.14 -0.29
C ILE A 126 -19.52 -6.52 0.12
N PRO A 127 -20.24 -7.62 -0.19
CA PRO A 127 -19.78 -8.97 0.11
C PRO A 127 -18.39 -9.27 -0.46
N ILE A 128 -17.56 -9.92 0.36
CA ILE A 128 -16.23 -10.39 -0.03
C ILE A 128 -16.38 -11.79 -0.63
N GLU A 129 -16.06 -11.92 -1.91
CA GLU A 129 -16.06 -13.20 -2.63
C GLU A 129 -14.84 -14.04 -2.20
N SER A 130 -13.65 -13.44 -2.28
CA SER A 130 -12.41 -14.12 -1.90
C SER A 130 -11.30 -13.13 -1.59
N THR A 131 -10.26 -13.63 -0.93
CA THR A 131 -9.11 -12.81 -0.53
C THR A 131 -7.81 -13.56 -0.73
N PHE A 132 -6.77 -12.83 -1.13
CA PHE A 132 -5.41 -13.34 -1.31
C PHE A 132 -4.41 -12.34 -0.73
N LEU A 133 -3.29 -12.84 -0.18
CA LEU A 133 -2.22 -12.01 0.33
C LEU A 133 -0.92 -12.37 -0.36
N TYR A 134 -0.34 -11.40 -1.07
CA TYR A 134 0.97 -11.55 -1.69
C TYR A 134 2.02 -10.83 -0.85
N ARG A 135 2.92 -11.58 -0.21
CA ARG A 135 4.04 -11.00 0.55
C ARG A 135 5.18 -10.68 -0.39
N PHE A 136 5.65 -9.43 -0.37
CA PHE A 136 6.78 -9.02 -1.20
C PHE A 136 8.05 -9.83 -0.88
N PRO A 137 8.72 -10.41 -1.90
CA PRO A 137 9.99 -11.13 -1.72
C PRO A 137 11.12 -10.22 -1.22
N ILE A 138 11.17 -8.99 -1.72
CA ILE A 138 12.13 -7.93 -1.36
C ILE A 138 11.44 -6.94 -0.43
N ASN A 139 11.84 -6.92 0.85
CA ASN A 139 11.00 -6.36 1.90
C ASN A 139 11.78 -5.78 3.10
N GLY A 140 12.90 -5.13 2.84
CA GLY A 140 13.80 -4.62 3.87
C GLY A 140 14.77 -5.68 4.35
N ARG A 141 15.45 -5.38 5.47
CA ARG A 141 16.58 -6.17 5.97
C ARG A 141 16.41 -6.56 7.43
N PRO A 142 16.80 -7.77 7.84
CA PRO A 142 16.77 -8.20 9.23
C PRO A 142 17.69 -7.36 10.13
N SER A 143 18.85 -6.94 9.61
CA SER A 143 19.81 -6.13 10.37
C SER A 143 19.30 -4.73 10.70
N ALA A 144 18.28 -4.23 9.99
CA ALA A 144 17.69 -2.94 10.25
C ALA A 144 16.63 -3.05 11.35
N VAL A 145 17.02 -3.48 12.56
CA VAL A 145 16.11 -3.77 13.69
C VAL A 145 15.22 -2.58 14.09
N HIS A 146 15.67 -1.36 13.85
CA HIS A 146 14.92 -0.13 14.10
C HIS A 146 13.95 0.24 12.95
N ARG A 147 13.96 -0.52 11.86
CA ARG A 147 13.12 -0.36 10.66
C ARG A 147 12.24 -1.62 10.56
N GLY A 148 10.98 -1.49 10.95
CA GLY A 148 10.09 -2.64 11.19
C GLY A 148 9.69 -3.44 9.93
N ASP A 149 9.86 -2.89 8.73
CA ASP A 149 9.31 -3.41 7.47
C ASP A 149 9.61 -4.89 7.20
N TRP A 150 10.84 -5.34 7.47
CA TRP A 150 11.24 -6.74 7.26
C TRP A 150 10.49 -7.71 8.19
N TYR A 151 10.31 -7.31 9.45
CA TYR A 151 9.68 -8.13 10.47
C TYR A 151 8.18 -8.24 10.31
N VAL A 152 7.54 -7.22 9.76
CA VAL A 152 6.09 -7.19 9.54
C VAL A 152 5.69 -7.83 8.21
N GLY A 153 6.63 -7.87 7.25
CA GLY A 153 6.41 -8.50 5.95
C GLY A 153 5.37 -7.76 5.11
N LYS A 154 5.70 -6.53 4.66
CA LYS A 154 4.84 -5.75 3.75
C LYS A 154 4.32 -6.59 2.58
N SER A 155 3.08 -6.36 2.20
CA SER A 155 2.32 -7.26 1.31
C SER A 155 1.28 -6.48 0.50
N ILE A 156 0.71 -7.14 -0.51
CA ILE A 156 -0.50 -6.70 -1.22
C ILE A 156 -1.65 -7.57 -0.73
N ALA A 157 -2.63 -6.95 -0.07
CA ALA A 157 -3.88 -7.57 0.30
C ALA A 157 -4.90 -7.40 -0.83
N ILE A 158 -5.21 -8.49 -1.52
CA ILE A 158 -6.18 -8.51 -2.62
C ILE A 158 -7.52 -9.02 -2.07
N THR A 159 -8.57 -8.22 -2.24
CA THR A 159 -9.94 -8.55 -1.86
C THR A 159 -10.83 -8.44 -3.10
N LEU A 160 -11.42 -9.56 -3.50
CA LEU A 160 -12.39 -9.58 -4.59
C LEU A 160 -13.77 -9.37 -3.97
N LEU A 161 -14.46 -8.35 -4.46
CA LEU A 161 -15.80 -7.99 -4.01
C LEU A 161 -16.82 -8.37 -5.07
N GLU A 162 -17.97 -8.84 -4.61
CA GLU A 162 -19.11 -9.09 -5.49
C GLU A 162 -19.48 -7.81 -6.23
N SER A 163 -19.88 -7.96 -7.49
CA SER A 163 -20.31 -6.82 -8.29
C SER A 163 -21.63 -6.25 -7.73
N PRO A 164 -21.71 -4.94 -7.42
CA PRO A 164 -22.94 -4.33 -6.90
C PRO A 164 -24.11 -4.40 -7.90
N ASP A 165 -23.80 -4.43 -9.20
CA ASP A 165 -24.78 -4.53 -10.29
C ASP A 165 -24.28 -5.55 -11.34
N ARG A 166 -25.17 -6.46 -11.77
CA ARG A 166 -24.89 -7.46 -12.81
C ARG A 166 -24.37 -6.87 -14.13
N ASN A 167 -24.67 -5.60 -14.40
CA ASN A 167 -24.22 -4.88 -15.59
C ASN A 167 -22.85 -4.20 -15.43
N THR A 168 -22.18 -4.34 -14.27
CA THR A 168 -20.89 -3.72 -13.97
C THR A 168 -19.83 -4.79 -13.69
N TYR A 169 -18.54 -4.47 -13.86
CA TYR A 169 -17.46 -5.41 -13.54
C TYR A 169 -17.34 -5.65 -12.03
N PRO A 170 -16.92 -6.85 -11.57
CA PRO A 170 -16.58 -7.07 -10.17
C PRO A 170 -15.32 -6.25 -9.80
N LEU A 171 -15.18 -5.94 -8.52
CA LEU A 171 -14.07 -5.12 -8.02
C LEU A 171 -12.95 -5.98 -7.45
N ALA A 172 -11.70 -5.66 -7.79
CA ALA A 172 -10.53 -6.19 -7.13
C ALA A 172 -9.83 -5.06 -6.37
N ILE A 173 -10.01 -5.05 -5.04
CA ILE A 173 -9.42 -4.04 -4.16
C ILE A 173 -8.06 -4.55 -3.70
N MET A 174 -7.00 -3.82 -4.06
CA MET A 174 -5.64 -4.17 -3.71
C MET A 174 -5.07 -3.15 -2.72
N ASN A 175 -5.18 -3.47 -1.43
CA ASN A 175 -4.66 -2.65 -0.34
C ASN A 175 -3.19 -3.00 -0.10
N SER A 176 -2.32 -1.99 -0.02
CA SER A 176 -0.90 -2.18 0.31
C SER A 176 -0.39 -1.08 1.24
N HIS A 177 0.65 -1.41 1.99
CA HIS A 177 1.51 -0.47 2.67
C HIS A 177 2.93 -0.80 2.22
N MET A 178 3.46 -0.07 1.25
CA MET A 178 4.76 -0.36 0.66
C MET A 178 5.91 0.05 1.59
N HIS A 179 7.14 -0.35 1.26
CA HIS A 179 8.31 -0.13 2.13
C HIS A 179 8.58 1.36 2.38
N ALA A 180 8.65 1.77 3.65
CA ALA A 180 8.86 3.18 4.01
C ALA A 180 10.24 3.70 3.55
N PRO A 181 10.35 4.96 3.05
CA PRO A 181 11.62 5.64 2.89
C PRO A 181 12.11 6.15 4.26
N TYR A 182 13.31 5.74 4.67
CA TYR A 182 13.93 6.20 5.92
C TYR A 182 14.95 7.33 5.70
N ALA A 183 15.16 7.72 4.44
CA ALA A 183 15.93 8.86 3.99
C ALA A 183 15.42 9.30 2.61
N LEU A 184 15.76 10.51 2.18
CA LEU A 184 15.41 11.02 0.85
C LEU A 184 16.22 10.31 -0.24
N ASP A 185 17.49 10.01 0.04
CA ASP A 185 18.44 9.41 -0.88
C ASP A 185 19.32 8.32 -0.22
N GLY A 186 20.15 7.68 -1.03
CA GLY A 186 21.07 6.64 -0.60
C GLY A 186 20.42 5.32 -0.20
N ASP A 187 21.17 4.49 0.53
CA ASP A 187 20.78 3.13 0.89
C ASP A 187 19.55 3.08 1.81
N ALA A 188 19.40 4.10 2.68
CA ALA A 188 18.27 4.22 3.59
C ALA A 188 16.98 4.73 2.92
N ALA A 189 17.03 5.15 1.65
CA ALA A 189 15.83 5.50 0.90
C ALA A 189 15.02 4.26 0.46
N TYR A 190 15.62 3.07 0.43
CA TYR A 190 14.99 1.81 0.01
C TYR A 190 14.33 1.87 -1.39
N ALA A 191 14.86 2.71 -2.29
CA ALA A 191 14.28 2.91 -3.62
C ALA A 191 14.16 1.60 -4.41
N CYS A 192 15.21 0.77 -4.44
CA CYS A 192 15.20 -0.53 -5.12
C CYS A 192 14.13 -1.47 -4.55
N HIS A 193 13.94 -1.49 -3.24
CA HIS A 193 12.91 -2.33 -2.63
C HIS A 193 11.52 -1.91 -3.07
N ARG A 194 11.18 -0.61 -2.96
CA ARG A 194 9.88 -0.12 -3.42
C ARG A 194 9.67 -0.33 -4.91
N ALA A 195 10.71 -0.18 -5.73
CA ALA A 195 10.62 -0.43 -7.17
C ALA A 195 10.32 -1.91 -7.47
N CYS A 196 10.99 -2.85 -6.79
CA CYS A 196 10.68 -4.28 -6.90
C CYS A 196 9.26 -4.60 -6.41
N GLN A 197 8.81 -3.97 -5.32
CA GLN A 197 7.44 -4.12 -4.82
C GLN A 197 6.41 -3.60 -5.83
N ALA A 198 6.65 -2.44 -6.45
CA ALA A 198 5.78 -1.89 -7.47
C ALA A 198 5.73 -2.77 -8.72
N TRP A 199 6.84 -3.38 -9.12
CA TRP A 199 6.89 -4.34 -10.22
C TRP A 199 5.99 -5.56 -9.96
N ASP A 200 6.13 -6.18 -8.79
CA ASP A 200 5.26 -7.29 -8.38
C ASP A 200 3.78 -6.88 -8.33
N PHE A 201 3.51 -5.69 -7.82
CA PHE A 201 2.16 -5.15 -7.71
C PHE A 201 1.55 -4.89 -9.10
N ALA A 202 2.31 -4.30 -10.03
CA ALA A 202 1.86 -4.07 -11.39
C ALA A 202 1.51 -5.38 -12.13
N LYS A 203 2.30 -6.44 -11.94
CA LYS A 203 1.99 -7.77 -12.50
C LYS A 203 0.65 -8.31 -11.99
N LEU A 204 0.40 -8.22 -10.69
CA LEU A 204 -0.86 -8.67 -10.09
C LEU A 204 -2.04 -7.81 -10.52
N ALA A 205 -1.89 -6.49 -10.55
CA ALA A 205 -2.93 -5.59 -11.07
C ALA A 205 -3.30 -5.95 -12.52
N ASN A 206 -2.30 -6.14 -13.39
CA ASN A 206 -2.52 -6.54 -14.78
C ASN A 206 -3.17 -7.94 -14.89
N LEU A 207 -2.81 -8.88 -14.03
CA LEU A 207 -3.44 -10.21 -14.00
C LEU A 207 -4.94 -10.10 -13.69
N TYR A 208 -5.33 -9.35 -12.67
CA TYR A 208 -6.74 -9.18 -12.30
C TYR A 208 -7.53 -8.34 -13.32
N LYS A 209 -6.91 -7.32 -13.93
CA LYS A 209 -7.53 -6.59 -15.05
C LYS A 209 -7.87 -7.54 -16.21
N LYS A 210 -6.91 -8.39 -16.61
CA LYS A 210 -7.08 -9.42 -17.65
C LYS A 210 -8.13 -10.46 -17.27
N ALA A 211 -8.26 -10.77 -15.98
CA ALA A 211 -9.29 -11.67 -15.46
C ALA A 211 -10.70 -11.03 -15.40
N GLY A 212 -10.86 -9.77 -15.84
CA GLY A 212 -12.17 -9.11 -15.94
C GLY A 212 -12.58 -8.29 -14.72
N TYR A 213 -11.67 -8.02 -13.78
CA TYR A 213 -11.96 -7.19 -12.61
C TYR A 213 -11.66 -5.71 -12.86
N SER A 214 -12.51 -4.84 -12.35
CA SER A 214 -12.17 -3.43 -12.14
C SER A 214 -11.18 -3.34 -10.98
N VAL A 215 -9.91 -3.12 -11.31
CA VAL A 215 -8.84 -3.06 -10.32
C VAL A 215 -8.79 -1.66 -9.68
N VAL A 216 -8.70 -1.64 -8.35
CA VAL A 216 -8.44 -0.44 -7.55
C VAL A 216 -7.27 -0.72 -6.63
N ILE A 217 -6.13 -0.07 -6.86
CA ILE A 217 -4.99 -0.08 -5.95
C ILE A 217 -5.19 1.04 -4.93
N VAL A 218 -5.15 0.69 -3.65
CA VAL A 218 -5.30 1.64 -2.54
C VAL A 218 -4.20 1.46 -1.49
N GLY A 219 -3.96 2.51 -0.72
CA GLY A 219 -3.09 2.45 0.45
C GLY A 219 -1.99 3.49 0.47
N ASP A 220 -1.16 3.41 1.51
CA ASP A 220 0.11 4.12 1.63
C ASP A 220 1.15 3.43 0.75
N LEU A 221 1.33 3.95 -0.46
CA LEU A 221 2.26 3.40 -1.44
C LEU A 221 3.69 3.90 -1.22
N ASN A 222 3.92 4.75 -0.20
CA ASN A 222 5.24 5.28 0.17
C ASN A 222 6.05 5.85 -1.02
N SER A 223 5.34 6.37 -2.02
CA SER A 223 5.89 6.78 -3.31
C SER A 223 5.18 8.04 -3.76
N ARG A 224 5.94 9.06 -4.17
CA ARG A 224 5.39 10.34 -4.65
C ARG A 224 4.95 10.22 -6.12
N PRO A 225 4.03 11.07 -6.62
CA PRO A 225 3.66 11.06 -8.02
C PRO A 225 4.90 11.26 -8.90
N GLY A 226 4.99 10.51 -9.99
CA GLY A 226 6.12 10.52 -10.92
C GLY A 226 7.37 9.74 -10.50
N SER A 227 7.47 9.28 -9.25
CA SER A 227 8.56 8.37 -8.83
C SER A 227 8.51 7.03 -9.59
N LEU A 228 9.64 6.33 -9.71
CA LEU A 228 9.69 5.04 -10.42
C LEU A 228 8.65 4.01 -9.93
N PRO A 229 8.45 3.79 -8.61
CA PRO A 229 7.39 2.90 -8.14
C PRO A 229 6.00 3.37 -8.58
N HIS A 230 5.71 4.67 -8.49
CA HIS A 230 4.44 5.24 -8.94
C HIS A 230 4.22 5.00 -10.44
N ARG A 231 5.23 5.24 -11.27
CA ARG A 231 5.16 5.01 -12.72
C ARG A 231 4.92 3.54 -13.07
N PHE A 232 5.49 2.59 -12.34
CA PHE A 232 5.11 1.18 -12.52
C PHE A 232 3.65 0.93 -12.15
N LEU A 233 3.13 1.54 -11.10
CA LEU A 233 1.74 1.34 -10.71
C LEU A 233 0.73 2.04 -11.61
N THR A 234 1.14 3.03 -12.41
CA THR A 234 0.27 3.75 -13.36
C THR A 234 0.54 3.35 -14.82
N GLU A 235 1.76 3.56 -15.32
CA GLU A 235 2.08 3.39 -16.74
C GLU A 235 2.22 1.92 -17.15
N GLU A 236 2.68 1.03 -16.27
CA GLU A 236 2.77 -0.40 -16.59
C GLU A 236 1.39 -1.08 -16.52
N THR A 237 0.47 -0.54 -15.73
CA THR A 237 -0.87 -1.11 -15.49
C THR A 237 -1.97 -0.43 -16.31
N GLY A 238 -1.71 0.77 -16.80
CA GLY A 238 -2.72 1.68 -17.35
C GLY A 238 -3.71 2.22 -16.30
N LEU A 239 -3.43 2.04 -15.00
CA LEU A 239 -4.23 2.65 -13.94
C LEU A 239 -3.90 4.14 -13.83
N VAL A 240 -4.88 4.95 -13.40
CA VAL A 240 -4.72 6.39 -13.19
C VAL A 240 -5.00 6.77 -11.75
N ASP A 241 -4.31 7.79 -11.23
CA ASP A 241 -4.64 8.38 -9.94
C ASP A 241 -6.04 9.00 -10.02
N SER A 242 -6.98 8.54 -9.18
CA SER A 242 -8.35 9.06 -9.17
C SER A 242 -8.40 10.58 -8.90
N TRP A 243 -7.43 11.13 -8.17
CA TRP A 243 -7.33 12.58 -7.99
C TRP A 243 -6.97 13.29 -9.29
N GLU A 244 -6.02 12.75 -10.05
CA GLU A 244 -5.59 13.33 -11.34
C GLU A 244 -6.60 13.08 -12.46
N GLN A 245 -7.35 11.97 -12.42
CA GLN A 245 -8.47 11.76 -13.33
C GLN A 245 -9.55 12.85 -13.15
N LEU A 246 -9.79 13.28 -11.91
CA LEU A 246 -10.79 14.28 -11.59
C LEU A 246 -10.28 15.72 -11.80
N ASN A 247 -9.06 16.03 -11.38
CA ASN A 247 -8.54 17.41 -11.30
C ASN A 247 -7.43 17.72 -12.31
N GLY A 248 -7.00 16.75 -13.11
CA GLY A 248 -5.84 16.85 -13.99
C GLY A 248 -4.51 16.56 -13.28
N VAL A 249 -3.46 16.36 -14.09
CA VAL A 249 -2.10 16.15 -13.61
C VAL A 249 -1.57 17.41 -12.92
N GLN A 250 -0.88 17.23 -11.81
CA GLN A 250 -0.46 18.35 -10.95
C GLN A 250 1.00 18.73 -11.12
N ASP A 251 1.30 20.03 -11.05
CA ASP A 251 2.66 20.53 -10.84
C ASP A 251 3.01 20.49 -9.34
N LEU A 252 3.74 19.45 -8.93
CA LEU A 252 4.15 19.28 -7.52
C LEU A 252 5.01 20.43 -6.99
N GLN A 253 5.77 21.13 -7.83
CA GLN A 253 6.58 22.28 -7.42
C GLN A 253 5.70 23.51 -7.15
N ALA A 254 4.62 23.67 -7.93
CA ALA A 254 3.62 24.68 -7.65
C ALA A 254 2.87 24.37 -6.35
N ILE A 255 2.42 23.12 -6.16
CA ILE A 255 1.75 22.68 -4.93
C ILE A 255 2.64 22.92 -3.69
N ALA A 256 3.93 22.59 -3.75
CA ALA A 256 4.85 22.76 -2.63
C ALA A 256 5.01 24.23 -2.16
N LYS A 257 4.66 25.21 -3.00
CA LYS A 257 4.72 26.65 -2.69
C LYS A 257 3.41 27.21 -2.14
N LEU A 258 2.31 26.46 -2.21
CA LEU A 258 1.00 26.88 -1.70
C LEU A 258 0.97 26.90 -0.17
N ARG A 259 -0.03 27.58 0.40
CA ARG A 259 -0.27 27.53 1.86
C ARG A 259 -0.72 26.12 2.27
N PRO A 260 -0.48 25.67 3.51
CA PRO A 260 -0.78 24.29 3.91
C PRO A 260 -2.22 23.82 3.65
N MET A 261 -3.22 24.69 3.80
CA MET A 261 -4.62 24.34 3.49
C MET A 261 -4.86 24.18 1.98
N GLU A 262 -4.23 25.03 1.17
CA GLU A 262 -4.29 24.95 -0.30
C GLU A 262 -3.53 23.73 -0.83
N GLN A 263 -2.48 23.28 -0.15
CA GLN A 263 -1.81 22.02 -0.45
C GLN A 263 -2.75 20.83 -0.26
N LEU A 264 -3.57 20.82 0.79
CA LEU A 264 -4.60 19.80 0.98
C LEU A 264 -5.67 19.89 -0.10
N GLN A 265 -6.19 21.10 -0.35
CA GLN A 265 -7.31 21.34 -1.26
C GLN A 265 -6.96 21.05 -2.73
N TYR A 266 -5.84 21.59 -3.21
CA TYR A 266 -5.45 21.47 -4.63
C TYR A 266 -4.46 20.37 -4.88
N GLY A 267 -3.67 20.00 -3.86
CA GLY A 267 -2.61 18.99 -3.92
C GLY A 267 -3.02 17.63 -3.40
N CYS A 268 -4.15 17.51 -2.69
CA CYS A 268 -4.54 16.31 -1.96
C CYS A 268 -3.37 15.71 -1.18
N THR A 269 -2.63 16.55 -0.45
CA THR A 269 -1.46 16.10 0.32
C THR A 269 -1.90 15.32 1.56
N THR A 270 -1.50 14.06 1.64
CA THR A 270 -1.91 13.12 2.69
C THR A 270 -0.87 12.98 3.79
N CYS A 271 0.40 13.33 3.54
CA CYS A 271 1.50 13.19 4.49
C CYS A 271 2.35 14.45 4.59
N ASP A 272 3.03 14.61 5.73
CA ASP A 272 3.98 15.68 6.04
C ASP A 272 3.44 17.13 5.93
N SER A 273 2.11 17.31 5.88
CA SER A 273 1.48 18.62 6.01
C SER A 273 1.68 19.17 7.43
N THR A 274 2.01 20.46 7.52
CA THR A 274 2.18 21.14 8.81
C THR A 274 0.86 21.34 9.56
N LEU A 275 -0.29 21.12 8.90
CA LEU A 275 -1.60 21.08 9.54
C LEU A 275 -1.84 19.79 10.34
N ASN A 276 -1.09 18.72 10.07
CA ASN A 276 -1.16 17.51 10.86
C ASN A 276 -0.36 17.71 12.15
N THR A 277 -0.98 17.49 13.31
CA THR A 277 -0.35 17.79 14.61
C THR A 277 0.89 16.93 14.88
N TRP A 278 1.00 15.76 14.25
CA TRP A 278 2.17 14.88 14.37
C TRP A 278 3.30 15.24 13.40
N ARG A 279 3.03 16.15 12.45
CA ARG A 279 3.97 16.63 11.42
C ARG A 279 4.12 18.16 11.42
N SER A 280 3.67 18.84 12.47
CA SER A 280 3.78 20.30 12.62
C SER A 280 5.21 20.85 12.59
N HIS A 281 6.21 19.99 12.88
CA HIS A 281 7.64 20.32 12.82
C HIS A 281 8.24 20.28 11.41
N LYS A 282 7.51 19.76 10.41
CA LYS A 282 7.94 19.68 9.02
C LYS A 282 7.95 21.05 8.36
N LYS A 283 8.66 21.19 7.24
CA LYS A 283 8.57 22.39 6.41
C LYS A 283 7.34 22.31 5.50
N PRO A 284 6.67 23.44 5.19
CA PRO A 284 5.49 23.44 4.31
C PRO A 284 5.73 22.78 2.95
N ASN A 285 6.93 22.89 2.39
CA ASN A 285 7.28 22.31 1.08
C ASN A 285 7.58 20.79 1.13
N GLU A 286 7.56 20.15 2.30
CA GLU A 286 7.75 18.70 2.43
C GLU A 286 6.44 17.91 2.23
N ALA A 287 5.28 18.57 2.38
CA ALA A 287 3.96 17.99 2.24
C ALA A 287 3.79 17.26 0.90
N CYS A 288 3.17 16.09 0.92
CA CYS A 288 3.05 15.26 -0.28
C CYS A 288 1.85 14.31 -0.22
N ARG A 289 1.50 13.75 -1.38
CA ARG A 289 0.57 12.62 -1.50
C ARG A 289 1.37 11.33 -1.53
N LEU A 290 1.09 10.44 -0.57
CA LEU A 290 1.64 9.07 -0.48
C LEU A 290 0.52 8.01 -0.46
N ASP A 291 -0.70 8.43 -0.12
CA ASP A 291 -1.88 7.59 -0.07
C ASP A 291 -2.71 7.80 -1.33
N TYR A 292 -3.10 6.72 -2.00
CA TYR A 292 -3.72 6.76 -3.32
C TYR A 292 -4.96 5.89 -3.42
N ALA A 293 -5.79 6.19 -4.42
CA ALA A 293 -6.61 5.22 -5.11
C ALA A 293 -6.29 5.29 -6.62
N LEU A 294 -5.51 4.34 -7.11
CA LEU A 294 -5.22 4.17 -8.54
C LEU A 294 -6.26 3.22 -9.14
N ILE A 295 -6.94 3.67 -10.19
CA ILE A 295 -8.16 3.03 -10.70
C ILE A 295 -8.02 2.68 -12.18
N ASP A 296 -8.81 1.70 -12.62
CA ASP A 296 -8.90 1.34 -14.03
C ASP A 296 -9.81 2.32 -14.79
N PRO A 297 -9.26 3.25 -15.60
CA PRO A 297 -10.05 4.32 -16.22
C PRO A 297 -11.04 3.80 -17.27
N GLU A 298 -10.86 2.59 -17.78
CA GLU A 298 -11.78 1.96 -18.74
C GLU A 298 -13.06 1.45 -18.08
N ARG A 299 -13.04 1.24 -16.76
CA ARG A 299 -14.15 0.62 -16.01
C ARG A 299 -14.66 1.46 -14.84
N LEU A 300 -13.91 2.51 -14.48
CA LEU A 300 -14.18 3.36 -13.32
C LEU A 300 -13.99 4.83 -13.67
N GLU A 301 -14.96 5.64 -13.26
CA GLU A 301 -14.94 7.10 -13.41
C GLU A 301 -14.95 7.74 -12.01
N THR A 302 -13.97 8.58 -11.71
CA THR A 302 -13.89 9.30 -10.44
C THR A 302 -14.84 10.49 -10.46
N THR A 303 -15.77 10.51 -9.51
CA THR A 303 -16.78 11.59 -9.38
C THR A 303 -16.50 12.51 -8.21
N ALA A 304 -15.72 12.06 -7.23
CA ALA A 304 -15.20 12.85 -6.13
C ALA A 304 -13.90 12.23 -5.64
N ALA A 305 -12.95 13.05 -5.18
CA ALA A 305 -11.74 12.62 -4.50
C ALA A 305 -11.30 13.69 -3.50
N GLY A 306 -10.50 13.33 -2.50
CA GLY A 306 -9.91 14.30 -1.58
C GLY A 306 -9.38 13.72 -0.29
N VAL A 307 -8.91 14.61 0.59
CA VAL A 307 -8.44 14.25 1.94
C VAL A 307 -9.60 14.18 2.94
N ARG A 308 -9.45 13.30 3.93
CA ARG A 308 -10.38 13.09 5.06
C ARG A 308 -9.60 12.88 6.36
N PHE A 309 -10.30 12.86 7.48
CA PHE A 309 -9.69 12.76 8.82
C PHE A 309 -8.69 13.90 9.09
N THR A 310 -9.02 15.08 8.58
CA THR A 310 -8.20 16.28 8.79
C THR A 310 -8.52 16.91 10.15
N GLU A 311 -9.71 16.65 10.69
CA GLU A 311 -10.19 17.13 11.98
C GLU A 311 -9.36 16.63 13.16
N LEU A 312 -9.54 17.26 14.30
CA LEU A 312 -8.80 16.97 15.52
C LEU A 312 -9.66 16.22 16.53
N ILE A 313 -9.03 15.24 17.18
CA ILE A 313 -9.54 14.58 18.38
C ILE A 313 -9.28 15.52 19.57
N PRO A 314 -10.32 15.93 20.33
CA PRO A 314 -10.17 16.80 21.48
C PRO A 314 -9.12 16.29 22.49
N GLY A 315 -8.16 17.14 22.85
CA GLY A 315 -7.09 16.80 23.80
C GLY A 315 -6.05 15.79 23.31
N VAL A 316 -6.09 15.38 22.03
CA VAL A 316 -5.15 14.40 21.45
C VAL A 316 -4.45 14.95 20.20
N GLY A 317 -5.18 15.54 19.25
CA GLY A 317 -4.64 16.01 17.96
C GLY A 317 -5.18 15.23 16.76
N SER A 318 -4.43 15.18 15.66
CA SER A 318 -4.80 14.48 14.42
C SER A 318 -5.00 12.98 14.64
N PHE A 319 -5.90 12.36 13.86
CA PHE A 319 -6.24 10.93 13.97
C PHE A 319 -5.06 10.00 13.66
N SER A 320 -4.20 10.39 12.73
CA SER A 320 -2.98 9.70 12.35
C SER A 320 -1.95 10.73 11.93
N ASP A 321 -0.71 10.32 11.74
CA ASP A 321 0.31 11.16 11.12
C ASP A 321 0.18 11.28 9.59
N HIS A 322 -0.78 10.55 9.02
CA HIS A 322 -1.34 10.77 7.69
C HIS A 322 -2.76 11.37 7.80
N PHE A 323 -3.19 12.06 6.76
CA PHE A 323 -4.61 12.28 6.46
C PHE A 323 -5.10 11.15 5.56
N ALA A 324 -6.35 10.72 5.76
CA ALA A 324 -6.93 9.67 4.94
C ALA A 324 -7.23 10.19 3.52
N TYR A 325 -7.20 9.29 2.55
CA TYR A 325 -7.59 9.58 1.17
C TYR A 325 -8.95 8.95 0.87
N THR A 326 -9.87 9.68 0.23
CA THR A 326 -11.16 9.18 -0.21
C THR A 326 -11.40 9.44 -1.69
N CYS A 327 -12.16 8.57 -2.33
CA CYS A 327 -12.77 8.84 -3.63
C CYS A 327 -14.13 8.15 -3.77
N THR A 328 -14.96 8.68 -4.67
CA THR A 328 -16.22 8.07 -5.10
C THR A 328 -16.07 7.67 -6.56
N LEU A 329 -16.16 6.37 -6.82
CA LEU A 329 -15.97 5.79 -8.15
C LEU A 329 -17.30 5.35 -8.71
N LYS A 330 -17.67 5.88 -9.87
CA LYS A 330 -18.78 5.40 -10.66
C LYS A 330 -18.33 4.18 -11.47
N LEU A 331 -19.07 3.08 -11.34
CA LEU A 331 -18.88 1.84 -12.06
C LEU A 331 -19.40 2.00 -13.49
N LEU A 332 -18.54 1.82 -14.49
CA LEU A 332 -18.94 1.91 -15.89
C LEU A 332 -19.64 0.61 -16.33
N PRO A 333 -20.65 0.69 -17.21
CA PRO A 333 -21.33 -0.49 -17.74
C PRO A 333 -20.37 -1.41 -18.50
N ARG A 334 -20.59 -2.73 -18.40
CA ARG A 334 -19.89 -3.71 -19.24
C ARG A 334 -20.28 -3.52 -20.70
N LEU A 335 -19.29 -3.53 -21.59
CA LEU A 335 -19.55 -3.48 -23.02
C LEU A 335 -19.89 -4.90 -23.54
N PRO A 336 -20.85 -5.06 -24.48
CA PRO A 336 -21.26 -6.38 -25.00
C PRO A 336 -20.14 -7.18 -25.70
N THR A 337 -19.09 -6.49 -26.13
CA THR A 337 -17.90 -7.04 -26.77
C THR A 337 -16.67 -6.56 -25.99
N ASP A 338 -16.42 -7.16 -24.84
CA ASP A 338 -15.13 -7.05 -24.14
C ASP A 338 -14.05 -7.80 -24.92
N LEU A 339 -13.75 -7.30 -26.13
CA LEU A 339 -12.48 -7.57 -26.76
C LEU A 339 -11.42 -6.94 -25.84
N PRO A 340 -10.29 -7.63 -25.57
CA PRO A 340 -9.21 -7.03 -24.80
C PRO A 340 -8.87 -5.66 -25.41
N PRO A 341 -8.64 -4.62 -24.58
CA PRO A 341 -8.31 -3.29 -25.08
C PRO A 341 -7.19 -3.44 -26.11
N ASN A 342 -7.42 -2.85 -27.28
CA ASN A 342 -6.56 -3.05 -28.43
C ASN A 342 -5.20 -2.43 -28.10
N SER A 343 -4.25 -3.24 -27.58
CA SER A 343 -2.88 -2.83 -27.22
C SER A 343 -2.12 -2.18 -28.38
N ALA A 344 -2.69 -2.20 -29.59
CA ALA A 344 -2.18 -1.66 -30.83
C ALA A 344 -2.04 -0.12 -30.84
N ASN A 345 -2.84 0.63 -30.05
CA ASN A 345 -2.91 2.10 -30.13
C ASN A 345 -2.05 2.86 -29.10
N GLN A 346 -1.06 2.23 -28.46
CA GLN A 346 -0.11 2.97 -27.63
C GLN A 346 0.79 3.87 -28.48
N SER A 347 0.88 5.15 -28.11
CA SER A 347 1.77 6.12 -28.75
C SER A 347 3.23 5.68 -28.61
N ARG A 348 4.05 5.98 -29.62
CA ARG A 348 5.48 5.65 -29.58
C ARG A 348 6.18 6.29 -28.37
N GLU A 349 5.81 7.54 -28.04
CA GLU A 349 6.33 8.28 -26.91
C GLU A 349 6.08 7.55 -25.58
N PHE A 350 4.86 7.06 -25.36
CA PHE A 350 4.51 6.27 -24.18
C PHE A 350 5.34 4.98 -24.07
N LEU A 351 5.54 4.28 -25.20
CA LEU A 351 6.36 3.07 -25.24
C LEU A 351 7.84 3.37 -24.91
N LEU A 352 8.38 4.49 -25.39
CA LEU A 352 9.74 4.92 -25.05
C LEU A 352 9.88 5.26 -23.57
N HIS A 353 8.87 5.90 -22.98
CA HIS A 353 8.87 6.19 -21.55
C HIS A 353 8.81 4.92 -20.70
N ARG A 354 7.97 3.95 -21.05
CA ARG A 354 7.95 2.61 -20.42
C ARG A 354 9.31 1.90 -20.55
N TYR A 355 9.95 1.98 -21.71
CA TYR A 355 11.28 1.42 -21.91
C TYR A 355 12.32 2.07 -20.99
N ALA A 356 12.28 3.40 -20.84
CA ALA A 356 13.14 4.14 -19.92
C ALA A 356 12.91 3.74 -18.45
N ASN A 357 11.66 3.49 -18.04
CA ASN A 357 11.36 2.97 -16.70
C ASN A 357 12.04 1.62 -16.44
N TYR A 358 12.11 0.73 -17.44
CA TYR A 358 12.83 -0.54 -17.31
C TYR A 358 14.35 -0.33 -17.19
N GLN A 359 14.92 0.61 -17.94
CA GLN A 359 16.34 0.96 -17.80
C GLN A 359 16.66 1.49 -16.40
N GLU A 360 15.82 2.40 -15.88
CA GLU A 360 15.97 2.94 -14.54
C GLU A 360 15.85 1.85 -13.47
N MET A 361 14.90 0.92 -13.63
CA MET A 361 14.72 -0.22 -12.73
C MET A 361 15.92 -1.15 -12.71
N LEU A 362 16.44 -1.54 -13.88
CA LEU A 362 17.64 -2.38 -13.99
C LEU A 362 18.85 -1.69 -13.37
N GLN A 363 19.01 -0.38 -13.59
CA GLN A 363 20.07 0.41 -12.93
C GLN A 363 19.90 0.46 -11.41
N CYS A 364 18.66 0.59 -10.93
CA CYS A 364 18.33 0.58 -9.51
C CYS A 364 18.69 -0.77 -8.87
N ILE A 365 18.33 -1.88 -9.52
CA ILE A 365 18.69 -3.24 -9.08
C ILE A 365 20.20 -3.43 -9.11
N ALA A 366 20.89 -3.08 -10.20
CA ALA A 366 22.33 -3.25 -10.32
C ALA A 366 23.10 -2.50 -9.21
N THR A 367 22.67 -1.27 -8.92
CA THR A 367 23.25 -0.45 -7.84
C THR A 367 23.03 -1.11 -6.47
N TYR A 368 21.81 -1.57 -6.18
CA TYR A 368 21.47 -2.19 -4.91
C TYR A 368 22.08 -3.60 -4.75
N MET A 369 22.19 -4.37 -5.82
CA MET A 369 22.82 -5.69 -5.86
C MET A 369 24.27 -5.61 -5.37
N GLY A 370 25.01 -4.57 -5.77
CA GLY A 370 26.35 -4.30 -5.26
C GLY A 370 26.38 -4.13 -3.73
N THR A 371 25.41 -3.39 -3.18
CA THR A 371 25.26 -3.20 -1.73
C THR A 371 24.89 -4.50 -1.03
N SER A 372 23.90 -5.25 -1.52
CA SER A 372 23.46 -6.53 -0.94
C SER A 372 24.61 -7.55 -0.90
N ARG A 373 25.37 -7.70 -2.00
CA ARG A 373 26.55 -8.58 -2.06
C ARG A 373 27.63 -8.17 -1.07
N LYS A 374 28.00 -6.87 -1.02
CA LYS A 374 28.99 -6.37 -0.06
C LYS A 374 28.57 -6.63 1.38
N GLN A 375 27.31 -6.36 1.73
CA GLN A 375 26.78 -6.61 3.08
C GLN A 375 26.79 -8.10 3.41
N SER A 376 26.39 -8.96 2.48
CA SER A 376 26.43 -10.42 2.66
C SER A 376 27.85 -10.92 2.89
N VAL A 377 28.83 -10.42 2.12
CA VAL A 377 30.25 -10.80 2.24
C VAL A 377 30.83 -10.32 3.57
N PHE A 378 30.64 -9.05 3.94
CA PHE A 378 31.20 -8.53 5.19
C PHE A 378 30.63 -9.23 6.43
N ARG A 379 29.34 -9.57 6.43
CA ARG A 379 28.73 -10.37 7.49
C ARG A 379 29.27 -11.80 7.52
N GLY A 380 29.47 -12.42 6.36
CA GLY A 380 30.12 -13.73 6.26
C GLY A 380 31.55 -13.73 6.81
N ILE A 381 32.34 -12.69 6.49
CA ILE A 381 33.69 -12.50 7.04
C ILE A 381 33.63 -12.34 8.57
N HIS A 382 32.71 -11.51 9.08
CA HIS A 382 32.53 -11.31 10.51
C HIS A 382 32.17 -12.62 11.24
N PHE A 383 31.31 -13.45 10.66
CA PHE A 383 31.01 -14.79 11.16
C PHE A 383 32.25 -15.68 11.22
N LEU A 384 33.04 -15.75 10.14
CA LEU A 384 34.26 -16.57 10.09
C LEU A 384 35.29 -16.11 11.13
N LEU A 385 35.51 -14.79 11.26
CA LEU A 385 36.39 -14.23 12.28
C LEU A 385 35.90 -14.55 13.69
N SER A 386 34.57 -14.53 13.92
CA SER A 386 33.97 -14.89 15.21
C SER A 386 34.20 -16.36 15.56
N VAL A 387 34.13 -17.27 14.57
CA VAL A 387 34.45 -18.70 14.76
C VAL A 387 35.92 -18.90 15.11
N VAL A 388 36.85 -18.24 14.41
CA VAL A 388 38.29 -18.31 14.71
C VAL A 388 38.58 -17.79 16.12
N LEU A 389 37.95 -16.68 16.50
CA LEU A 389 38.09 -16.08 17.82
C LEU A 389 37.51 -16.97 18.93
N LEU A 390 36.37 -17.63 18.68
CA LEU A 390 35.80 -18.62 19.60
C LEU A 390 36.75 -19.81 19.80
N ILE A 391 37.26 -20.41 18.73
CA ILE A 391 38.20 -21.54 18.81
C ILE A 391 39.47 -21.12 19.58
N SER A 392 40.02 -19.95 19.24
CA SER A 392 41.21 -19.42 19.92
C SER A 392 40.95 -19.21 21.42
N SER A 393 39.76 -18.71 21.78
CA SER A 393 39.35 -18.50 23.17
C SER A 393 39.18 -19.82 23.93
N LEU A 394 38.65 -20.85 23.29
CA LEU A 394 38.53 -22.19 23.87
C LEU A 394 39.91 -22.81 24.12
N VAL A 395 40.81 -22.74 23.15
CA VAL A 395 42.19 -23.23 23.31
C VAL A 395 42.90 -22.50 24.46
N LEU A 396 42.82 -21.17 24.50
CA LEU A 396 43.43 -20.37 25.57
C LEU A 396 42.86 -20.70 26.96
N SER A 397 41.56 -21.00 27.06
CA SER A 397 40.91 -21.39 28.33
C SER A 397 41.42 -22.72 28.90
N VAL A 398 41.94 -23.61 28.04
CA VAL A 398 42.56 -24.87 28.47
C VAL A 398 44.01 -24.65 28.89
N LEU A 399 44.71 -23.73 28.22
CA LEU A 399 46.12 -23.45 28.45
C LEU A 399 46.38 -22.48 29.62
N THR A 400 45.35 -21.76 30.08
CA THR A 400 45.47 -20.71 31.10
C THR A 400 44.34 -20.78 32.12
N VAL A 401 44.58 -20.37 33.36
CA VAL A 401 43.54 -20.29 34.40
C VAL A 401 42.79 -18.96 34.27
N TRP A 402 41.94 -18.83 33.25
CA TRP A 402 40.97 -17.72 33.12
C TRP A 402 39.63 -18.29 32.66
N PRO A 403 38.46 -17.81 33.18
CA PRO A 403 38.27 -16.37 33.35
C PRO A 403 37.36 -15.84 34.49
N GLY A 404 37.68 -14.61 34.90
CA GLY A 404 36.70 -13.70 35.51
C GLY A 404 35.58 -13.30 34.54
N ILE A 405 34.48 -12.80 35.09
CA ILE A 405 33.20 -12.57 34.39
C ILE A 405 33.29 -11.85 33.02
N PHE A 406 34.27 -10.98 32.81
CA PHE A 406 34.41 -10.19 31.57
C PHE A 406 34.76 -11.00 30.31
N TRP A 407 35.58 -12.06 30.41
CA TRP A 407 35.92 -12.86 29.23
C TRP A 407 34.75 -13.74 28.77
N VAL A 408 33.98 -14.28 29.72
CA VAL A 408 32.75 -15.03 29.42
C VAL A 408 31.77 -14.13 28.67
N LEU A 409 31.58 -12.89 29.15
CA LEU A 409 30.74 -11.90 28.47
C LEU A 409 31.27 -11.58 27.07
N PHE A 410 32.58 -11.42 26.90
CA PHE A 410 33.19 -11.17 25.59
C PHE A 410 32.92 -12.32 24.60
N VAL A 411 33.22 -13.56 24.98
CA VAL A 411 32.99 -14.74 24.14
C VAL A 411 31.50 -14.88 23.81
N ALA A 412 30.61 -14.63 24.77
CA ALA A 412 29.17 -14.65 24.55
C ALA A 412 28.74 -13.63 23.48
N VAL A 413 29.25 -12.39 23.56
CA VAL A 413 28.97 -11.35 22.55
C VAL A 413 29.47 -11.78 21.17
N VAL A 414 30.70 -12.26 21.06
CA VAL A 414 31.29 -12.75 19.79
C VAL A 414 30.44 -13.88 19.19
N CYS A 415 30.02 -14.83 20.02
CA CYS A 415 29.19 -15.95 19.58
C CYS A 415 27.82 -15.46 19.06
N VAL A 416 27.16 -14.57 19.80
CA VAL A 416 25.84 -14.04 19.42
C VAL A 416 25.92 -13.22 18.14
N THR A 417 26.83 -12.25 18.06
CA THR A 417 26.93 -11.37 16.89
C THR A 417 27.43 -12.12 15.66
N GLY A 418 28.43 -12.99 15.82
CA GLY A 418 28.94 -13.84 14.74
C GLY A 418 27.84 -14.76 14.20
N THR A 419 27.12 -15.47 15.07
CA THR A 419 26.04 -16.38 14.65
C THR A 419 24.93 -15.63 13.92
N LEU A 420 24.49 -14.47 14.44
CA LEU A 420 23.48 -13.65 13.78
C LEU A 420 23.94 -13.19 12.39
N ASP A 421 25.17 -12.73 12.24
CA ASP A 421 25.70 -12.32 10.94
C ASP A 421 25.89 -13.50 9.98
N GLY A 422 26.23 -14.69 10.48
CA GLY A 422 26.24 -15.92 9.69
C GLY A 422 24.85 -16.24 9.13
N LEU A 423 23.82 -16.22 9.98
CA LEU A 423 22.43 -16.43 9.56
C LEU A 423 21.99 -15.37 8.52
N ILE A 424 22.34 -14.10 8.74
CA ILE A 424 22.00 -13.02 7.80
C ILE A 424 22.75 -13.20 6.48
N ALA A 425 24.03 -13.54 6.49
CA ALA A 425 24.82 -13.69 5.27
C ALA A 425 24.35 -14.89 4.43
N PHE A 426 24.26 -16.07 5.04
CA PHE A 426 24.06 -17.32 4.30
C PHE A 426 22.58 -17.64 4.01
N LEU A 427 21.65 -17.23 4.88
CA LEU A 427 20.22 -17.47 4.68
C LEU A 427 19.56 -16.26 4.02
N PHE A 428 19.59 -15.10 4.70
CA PHE A 428 18.90 -13.91 4.21
C PHE A 428 19.59 -13.33 2.95
N GLY A 429 20.92 -13.16 2.97
CA GLY A 429 21.67 -12.57 1.87
C GLY A 429 21.50 -13.37 0.57
N ALA A 430 21.62 -14.69 0.64
CA ALA A 430 21.38 -15.56 -0.51
C ALA A 430 19.93 -15.48 -1.02
N LYS A 431 18.94 -15.40 -0.12
CA LYS A 431 17.52 -15.24 -0.47
C LYS A 431 17.23 -13.87 -1.10
N GLU A 432 17.82 -12.80 -0.58
CA GLU A 432 17.67 -11.45 -1.12
C GLU A 432 18.28 -11.34 -2.52
N ILE A 433 19.51 -11.83 -2.71
CA ILE A 433 20.20 -11.82 -4.01
C ILE A 433 19.38 -12.59 -5.06
N ARG A 434 18.86 -13.77 -4.74
CA ARG A 434 18.01 -14.53 -5.67
C ARG A 434 16.71 -13.80 -6.01
N ALA A 435 16.08 -13.16 -5.03
CA ALA A 435 14.87 -12.37 -5.28
C ALA A 435 15.16 -11.16 -6.19
N LEU A 436 16.31 -10.50 -6.03
CA LEU A 436 16.73 -9.41 -6.92
C LEU A 436 16.99 -9.90 -8.34
N LEU A 437 17.67 -11.04 -8.49
CA LEU A 437 17.94 -11.65 -9.80
C LEU A 437 16.64 -12.05 -10.52
N GLU A 438 15.64 -12.55 -9.78
CA GLU A 438 14.33 -12.88 -10.35
C GLU A 438 13.67 -11.63 -10.97
N VAL A 439 13.58 -10.54 -10.20
CA VAL A 439 12.99 -9.29 -10.69
C VAL A 439 13.82 -8.70 -11.83
N GLU A 440 15.15 -8.78 -11.77
CA GLU A 440 16.04 -8.36 -12.85
C GLU A 440 15.75 -9.10 -14.16
N GLN A 441 15.59 -10.43 -14.09
CA GLN A 441 15.30 -11.26 -15.26
C GLN A 441 13.91 -10.96 -15.85
N GLU A 442 12.90 -10.79 -15.00
CA GLU A 442 11.56 -10.41 -15.44
C GLU A 442 11.54 -9.05 -16.15
N VAL A 443 12.18 -8.04 -15.57
CA VAL A 443 12.25 -6.68 -16.13
C VAL A 443 13.07 -6.66 -17.41
N ALA A 444 14.21 -7.35 -17.46
CA ALA A 444 15.01 -7.49 -18.68
C ALA A 444 14.22 -8.18 -19.80
N GLY A 445 13.46 -9.24 -19.47
CA GLY A 445 12.57 -9.91 -20.41
C GLY A 445 11.50 -8.98 -20.98
N ALA A 446 10.84 -8.20 -20.12
CA ALA A 446 9.85 -7.20 -20.54
C ALA A 446 10.48 -6.09 -21.41
N GLN A 447 11.68 -5.63 -21.06
CA GLN A 447 12.44 -4.65 -21.83
C GLN A 447 12.79 -5.16 -23.23
N HIS A 448 13.31 -6.38 -23.34
CA HIS A 448 13.62 -7.00 -24.63
C HIS A 448 12.38 -7.17 -25.51
N HIS A 449 11.26 -7.57 -24.91
CA HIS A 449 9.98 -7.66 -25.63
C HIS A 449 9.56 -6.29 -26.20
N LEU A 450 9.61 -5.25 -25.37
CA LEU A 450 9.24 -3.89 -25.76
C LEU A 450 10.17 -3.31 -26.84
N GLN A 451 11.49 -3.56 -26.75
CA GLN A 451 12.46 -3.17 -27.76
C GLN A 451 12.10 -3.76 -29.14
N ARG A 452 11.82 -5.07 -29.20
CA ARG A 452 11.42 -5.73 -30.45
C ARG A 452 10.16 -5.13 -31.05
N PHE A 453 9.19 -4.77 -30.20
CA PHE A 453 7.96 -4.12 -30.63
C PHE A 453 8.21 -2.71 -31.21
N LEU A 454 9.07 -1.92 -30.56
CA LEU A 454 9.49 -0.61 -31.05
C LEU A 454 10.26 -0.69 -32.37
N ASP A 455 11.13 -1.69 -32.54
CA ASP A 455 11.88 -1.92 -33.76
C ASP A 455 10.99 -2.35 -34.93
N PHE A 456 9.94 -3.13 -34.65
CA PHE A 456 8.94 -3.48 -35.66
C PHE A 456 8.15 -2.25 -36.12
N LYS A 457 7.69 -1.40 -35.18
CA LYS A 457 7.02 -0.12 -35.49
C LYS A 457 7.91 0.88 -36.26
N ASN A 458 9.24 0.73 -36.24
CA ASN A 458 10.14 1.57 -37.06
C ASN A 458 10.21 1.11 -38.52
N LYS A 459 9.84 -0.15 -38.82
CA LYS A 459 9.96 -0.76 -40.15
C LYS A 459 8.63 -0.79 -40.91
N SER A 460 7.51 -0.72 -40.20
CA SER A 460 6.16 -0.50 -40.73
C SER A 460 5.87 0.98 -40.89
#